data_AF-A0A7A7A1Y9-F1
#
_entry.id   AF-A0A7A7A1Y9-F1
#
_cell.length_a   1.000
_cell.length_b   1.000
_cell.length_c   1.000
_cell.angle_alpha   90.00
_cell.angle_beta   90.00
_cell.angle_gamma   90.00
#
_symmetry.space_group_name_H-M   'P 1'
#
loop_
_entity.id
_entity.type
_entity.pdbx_description
1 polymer ?
#
loop_
_entity_poly.entity_id
_entity_poly.type
_entity_poly.pdbx_seq_one_letter_code
_entity_poly.pdbx_strand_id
1 'polypeptide(L)'
;PLTRRSVDEPLDVGVKAINGLLTIGKGQRVGLMAGSGVGKSVLLGMITRQTKADIVVVGLIGERGREVKEFIDHSLGADGLAKSIVVVAPADESPLMRLKATELCHSIAAWFRDRGHHVLLLVDSLTRYAMAQREIALSLGEPPATKGYPPSAFGMIPKLVESAGNSESSGSMTAIYTVLAEGDDQQDPIVDCARAVLDGHIVLTRKLAEAGHYPAIDIGQSISRCMNQVTRLEHQQSARALKQNYAAYMEIKPLIPLGGYVAGADASVDKAVKMFPAIERFLRQEMREPASLELVQSRLQILFPIAKKAEGQ
;
A
#
# COMPACT_ATOMS: atom_id res chain seq x y z
N PRO A 1 18.71 -7.00 13.00
CA PRO A 1 17.72 -5.93 13.33
C PRO A 1 18.30 -4.81 14.21
N LEU A 2 19.07 -5.14 15.25
CA LEU A 2 19.55 -4.20 16.26
C LEU A 2 20.42 -3.05 15.72
N THR A 3 21.02 -3.20 14.55
CA THR A 3 21.87 -2.19 13.92
C THR A 3 21.19 -1.42 12.78
N ARG A 4 19.93 -1.76 12.46
CA ARG A 4 19.19 -1.08 11.38
C ARG A 4 18.82 0.34 11.81
N ARG A 5 18.94 1.29 10.90
CA ARG A 5 18.38 2.64 11.11
C ARG A 5 16.86 2.56 11.23
N SER A 6 16.30 3.44 12.06
CA SER A 6 14.84 3.60 12.23
C SER A 6 14.16 4.10 10.96
N VAL A 7 12.83 4.03 10.95
CA VAL A 7 11.98 4.64 9.92
C VAL A 7 11.48 5.99 10.46
N ASP A 8 12.17 7.07 10.11
CA ASP A 8 11.97 8.42 10.64
C ASP A 8 11.66 9.46 9.53
N GLU A 9 12.07 9.21 8.30
CA GLU A 9 11.76 10.04 7.15
C GLU A 9 10.56 9.52 6.33
N PRO A 10 9.66 10.41 5.86
CA PRO A 10 8.59 10.00 4.97
C PRO A 10 9.11 9.68 3.57
N LEU A 11 8.46 8.74 2.90
CA LEU A 11 8.60 8.48 1.48
C LEU A 11 7.41 9.08 0.74
N ASP A 12 7.67 10.05 -0.14
CA ASP A 12 6.67 10.56 -1.06
C ASP A 12 6.41 9.55 -2.17
N VAL A 13 5.21 8.95 -2.17
CA VAL A 13 4.78 7.97 -3.19
C VAL A 13 3.88 8.59 -4.27
N GLY A 14 3.62 9.89 -4.19
CA GLY A 14 2.82 10.63 -5.17
C GLY A 14 1.31 10.34 -5.15
N VAL A 15 0.78 9.66 -4.14
CA VAL A 15 -0.66 9.33 -4.05
C VAL A 15 -1.31 10.06 -2.88
N LYS A 16 -2.30 10.93 -3.14
CA LYS A 16 -2.95 11.83 -2.15
C LYS A 16 -3.42 11.07 -0.90
N ALA A 17 -4.19 10.00 -1.08
CA ALA A 17 -4.70 9.21 0.02
C ALA A 17 -3.57 8.56 0.85
N ILE A 18 -2.48 8.13 0.20
CA ILE A 18 -1.34 7.50 0.89
C ILE A 18 -0.51 8.57 1.60
N ASN A 19 0.01 9.55 0.87
CA ASN A 19 0.81 10.65 1.42
C ASN A 19 0.07 11.39 2.55
N GLY A 20 -1.24 11.61 2.40
CA GLY A 20 -2.03 12.37 3.35
C GLY A 20 -2.48 11.59 4.58
N LEU A 21 -2.89 10.33 4.43
CA LEU A 21 -3.65 9.61 5.47
C LEU A 21 -3.04 8.27 5.89
N LEU A 22 -2.05 7.79 5.15
CA LEU A 22 -1.39 6.50 5.31
C LEU A 22 0.12 6.63 5.05
N THR A 23 0.72 7.76 5.47
CA THR A 23 2.07 8.15 5.04
C THR A 23 3.07 7.04 5.27
N ILE A 24 3.79 6.68 4.22
CA ILE A 24 4.79 5.61 4.23
C ILE A 24 6.14 6.21 4.62
N GLY A 25 6.93 5.49 5.40
CA GLY A 25 8.29 5.86 5.75
C GLY A 25 9.36 5.18 4.89
N LYS A 26 10.55 5.79 4.80
CA LYS A 26 11.73 5.19 4.18
C LYS A 26 12.19 3.97 4.98
N GLY A 27 12.15 2.79 4.36
CA GLY A 27 12.44 1.51 5.02
C GLY A 27 11.22 0.74 5.52
N GLN A 28 10.01 1.29 5.35
CA GLN A 28 8.78 0.63 5.80
C GLN A 28 8.39 -0.54 4.86
N ARG A 29 7.73 -1.56 5.41
CA ARG A 29 7.17 -2.69 4.65
C ARG A 29 5.65 -2.64 4.71
N VAL A 30 5.00 -2.51 3.56
CA VAL A 30 3.56 -2.24 3.47
C VAL A 30 2.87 -3.31 2.62
N GLY A 31 1.72 -3.81 3.08
CA GLY A 31 0.86 -4.68 2.28
C GLY A 31 -0.07 -3.87 1.38
N LEU A 32 -0.31 -4.33 0.15
CA LEU A 32 -1.39 -3.84 -0.72
C LEU A 32 -2.40 -4.96 -0.92
N MET A 33 -3.46 -4.95 -0.14
CA MET A 33 -4.54 -5.95 -0.17
C MET A 33 -5.51 -5.55 -1.26
N ALA A 34 -5.63 -6.37 -2.29
CA ALA A 34 -6.46 -6.05 -3.44
C ALA A 34 -7.08 -7.31 -4.05
N GLY A 35 -8.37 -7.22 -4.39
CA GLY A 35 -9.03 -8.20 -5.25
C GLY A 35 -8.71 -7.98 -6.73
N SER A 36 -9.25 -8.84 -7.60
CA SER A 36 -9.21 -8.62 -9.04
C SER A 36 -10.10 -7.44 -9.46
N GLY A 37 -9.64 -6.63 -10.41
CA GLY A 37 -10.41 -5.54 -11.02
C GLY A 37 -10.54 -4.25 -10.20
N VAL A 38 -9.95 -4.17 -9.01
CA VAL A 38 -10.08 -2.98 -8.12
C VAL A 38 -9.05 -1.87 -8.39
N GLY A 39 -8.23 -2.00 -9.43
CA GLY A 39 -7.22 -1.01 -9.81
C GLY A 39 -5.81 -1.20 -9.21
N LYS A 40 -5.46 -2.42 -8.76
CA LYS A 40 -4.11 -2.79 -8.25
C LYS A 40 -2.99 -2.29 -9.16
N SER A 41 -2.99 -2.74 -10.42
CA SER A 41 -1.92 -2.45 -11.39
C SER A 41 -1.79 -0.96 -11.69
N VAL A 42 -2.92 -0.26 -11.76
CA VAL A 42 -2.94 1.20 -11.96
C VAL A 42 -2.29 1.93 -10.79
N LEU A 43 -2.64 1.55 -9.54
CA LEU A 43 -2.04 2.15 -8.35
C LEU A 43 -0.53 1.88 -8.26
N LEU A 44 -0.08 0.65 -8.54
CA LEU A 44 1.35 0.32 -8.61
C LEU A 44 2.07 1.17 -9.67
N GLY A 45 1.45 1.38 -10.83
CA GLY A 45 1.97 2.27 -11.86
C GLY A 45 2.08 3.74 -11.40
N MET A 46 1.04 4.25 -10.72
CA MET A 46 1.06 5.60 -10.12
C MET A 46 2.23 5.75 -9.13
N ILE A 47 2.35 4.80 -8.19
CA ILE A 47 3.43 4.77 -7.20
C ILE A 47 4.79 4.72 -7.91
N THR A 48 4.99 3.82 -8.88
CA THR A 48 6.30 3.66 -9.53
C THR A 48 6.74 4.94 -10.24
N ARG A 49 5.83 5.59 -10.96
CA ARG A 49 6.14 6.84 -11.68
C ARG A 49 6.41 7.99 -10.72
N GLN A 50 5.56 8.15 -9.70
CA GLN A 50 5.53 9.36 -8.89
C GLN A 50 6.39 9.30 -7.63
N THR A 51 6.79 8.09 -7.19
CA THR A 51 7.64 7.94 -6.00
C THR A 51 8.99 8.63 -6.17
N LYS A 52 9.40 9.34 -5.12
CA LYS A 52 10.73 9.93 -4.95
C LYS A 52 11.71 8.90 -4.37
N ALA A 53 12.07 7.92 -5.20
CA ALA A 53 13.11 6.93 -4.94
C ALA A 53 14.13 6.98 -6.08
N ASP A 54 15.39 6.69 -5.76
CA ASP A 54 16.48 6.65 -6.74
C ASP A 54 16.27 5.50 -7.72
N ILE A 55 15.79 4.36 -7.21
CA ILE A 55 15.63 3.11 -7.96
C ILE A 55 14.32 2.44 -7.55
N VAL A 56 13.62 1.89 -8.54
CA VAL A 56 12.47 1.02 -8.30
C VAL A 56 12.81 -0.40 -8.74
N VAL A 57 12.55 -1.39 -7.89
CA VAL A 57 12.66 -2.81 -8.25
C VAL A 57 11.26 -3.39 -8.27
N VAL A 58 10.83 -3.97 -9.39
CA VAL A 58 9.49 -4.53 -9.55
C VAL A 58 9.58 -6.02 -9.83
N GLY A 59 9.03 -6.84 -8.94
CA GLY A 59 8.85 -8.27 -9.11
C GLY A 59 7.43 -8.58 -9.58
N LEU A 60 7.28 -9.18 -10.77
CA LEU A 60 6.01 -9.65 -11.32
C LEU A 60 6.01 -11.19 -11.33
N ILE A 61 5.33 -11.78 -10.35
CA ILE A 61 5.48 -13.17 -9.93
C ILE A 61 4.16 -13.90 -10.09
N GLY A 62 4.13 -14.92 -10.97
CA GLY A 62 2.95 -15.74 -11.22
C GLY A 62 1.78 -15.00 -11.89
N GLU A 63 2.03 -13.81 -12.44
CA GLU A 63 1.07 -13.09 -13.26
C GLU A 63 1.06 -13.66 -14.69
N ARG A 64 -0.02 -13.42 -15.45
CA ARG A 64 -0.07 -13.90 -16.83
C ARG A 64 0.83 -13.04 -17.73
N GLY A 65 1.49 -13.63 -18.72
CA GLY A 65 2.41 -12.90 -19.60
C GLY A 65 1.81 -11.67 -20.29
N ARG A 66 0.52 -11.70 -20.64
CA ARG A 66 -0.19 -10.54 -21.18
C ARG A 66 -0.36 -9.41 -20.15
N GLU A 67 -0.62 -9.74 -18.90
CA GLU A 67 -0.81 -8.79 -17.79
C GLU A 67 0.53 -8.15 -17.43
N VAL A 68 1.62 -8.93 -17.48
CA VAL A 68 3.00 -8.43 -17.35
C VAL A 68 3.30 -7.39 -18.42
N LYS A 69 3.03 -7.73 -19.69
CA LYS A 69 3.29 -6.82 -20.81
C LYS A 69 2.48 -5.53 -20.68
N GLU A 70 1.19 -5.65 -20.38
CA GLU A 70 0.30 -4.50 -20.16
C GLU A 70 0.79 -3.61 -19.01
N PHE A 71 1.27 -4.22 -17.92
CA PHE A 71 1.84 -3.48 -16.80
C PHE A 71 3.09 -2.70 -17.22
N ILE A 72 4.02 -3.31 -17.95
CA ILE A 72 5.25 -2.64 -18.41
C ILE A 72 4.91 -1.51 -19.39
N ASP A 73 4.10 -1.80 -20.40
CA ASP A 73 3.84 -0.86 -21.51
C ASP A 73 2.93 0.31 -21.08
N HIS A 74 1.91 0.05 -20.26
CA HIS A 74 0.87 1.04 -19.94
C HIS A 74 0.88 1.52 -18.49
N SER A 75 1.20 0.65 -17.52
CA SER A 75 1.23 1.03 -16.10
C SER A 75 2.57 1.62 -15.68
N LEU A 76 3.71 1.10 -16.14
CA LEU A 76 5.00 1.76 -15.93
C LEU A 76 5.21 2.85 -16.98
N GLY A 77 5.06 2.49 -18.25
CA GLY A 77 5.42 3.35 -19.38
C GLY A 77 6.92 3.65 -19.41
N ALA A 78 7.35 4.44 -20.40
CA ALA A 78 8.76 4.77 -20.59
C ALA A 78 9.39 5.45 -19.35
N ASP A 79 8.69 6.42 -18.75
CA ASP A 79 9.19 7.18 -17.61
C ASP A 79 9.37 6.32 -16.34
N GLY A 80 8.41 5.42 -16.08
CA GLY A 80 8.50 4.47 -14.97
C GLY A 80 9.63 3.47 -15.19
N LEU A 81 9.72 2.93 -16.42
CA LEU A 81 10.72 1.91 -16.78
C LEU A 81 12.15 2.45 -16.74
N ALA A 82 12.38 3.72 -17.10
CA ALA A 82 13.71 4.33 -17.15
C ALA A 82 14.49 4.28 -15.82
N LYS A 83 13.79 4.21 -14.68
CA LYS A 83 14.38 4.08 -13.33
C LYS A 83 14.06 2.76 -12.64
N SER A 84 13.51 1.79 -13.37
CA SER A 84 13.02 0.53 -12.81
C SER A 84 13.85 -0.67 -13.27
N ILE A 85 14.08 -1.60 -12.36
CA ILE A 85 14.55 -2.95 -12.67
C ILE A 85 13.36 -3.88 -12.51
N VAL A 86 12.95 -4.52 -13.60
CA VAL A 86 11.79 -5.43 -13.61
C VAL A 86 12.28 -6.88 -13.68
N VAL A 87 11.90 -7.69 -12.70
CA VAL A 87 12.14 -9.13 -12.66
C VAL A 87 10.81 -9.84 -12.82
N VAL A 88 10.71 -10.74 -13.78
CA VAL A 88 9.46 -11.41 -14.14
C VAL A 88 9.64 -12.92 -14.05
N ALA A 89 8.72 -13.59 -13.38
CA ALA A 89 8.51 -15.03 -13.46
C ALA A 89 7.01 -15.30 -13.66
N PRO A 90 6.53 -15.46 -14.91
CA PRO A 90 5.10 -15.59 -15.16
C PRO A 90 4.51 -16.91 -14.64
N ALA A 91 3.18 -17.07 -14.77
CA ALA A 91 2.46 -18.22 -14.23
C ALA A 91 2.85 -19.59 -14.83
N ASP A 92 3.38 -19.61 -16.05
CA ASP A 92 3.86 -20.80 -16.75
C ASP A 92 5.29 -21.22 -16.34
N GLU A 93 5.99 -20.39 -15.56
CA GLU A 93 7.28 -20.74 -14.97
C GLU A 93 7.14 -21.70 -13.79
N SER A 94 8.20 -22.49 -13.57
CA SER A 94 8.24 -23.43 -12.45
C SER A 94 8.06 -22.70 -11.11
N PRO A 95 7.47 -23.36 -10.09
CA PRO A 95 7.33 -22.77 -8.75
C PRO A 95 8.68 -22.30 -8.18
N LEU A 96 9.76 -23.05 -8.43
CA LEU A 96 11.09 -22.68 -7.98
C LEU A 96 11.58 -21.37 -8.62
N MET A 97 11.34 -21.19 -9.92
CA MET A 97 11.69 -19.93 -10.61
C MET A 97 10.90 -18.75 -10.06
N ARG A 98 9.60 -18.93 -9.76
CA ARG A 98 8.79 -17.90 -9.10
C ARG A 98 9.35 -17.51 -7.73
N LEU A 99 9.78 -18.48 -6.91
CA LEU A 99 10.43 -18.19 -5.63
C LEU A 99 11.75 -17.42 -5.82
N LYS A 100 12.60 -17.88 -6.74
CA LYS A 100 13.92 -17.28 -6.98
C LYS A 100 13.84 -15.89 -7.58
N ALA A 101 12.84 -15.63 -8.43
CA ALA A 101 12.59 -14.28 -8.96
C ALA A 101 12.22 -13.29 -7.84
N THR A 102 11.37 -13.69 -6.89
CA THR A 102 11.03 -12.85 -5.72
C THR A 102 12.26 -12.59 -4.85
N GLU A 103 13.04 -13.62 -4.54
CA GLU A 103 14.28 -13.49 -3.76
C GLU A 103 15.33 -12.61 -4.47
N LEU A 104 15.43 -12.73 -5.79
CA LEU A 104 16.32 -11.89 -6.60
C LEU A 104 15.92 -10.41 -6.54
N CYS A 105 14.63 -10.09 -6.57
CA CYS A 105 14.17 -8.70 -6.38
C CYS A 105 14.68 -8.11 -5.07
N HIS A 106 14.61 -8.89 -3.98
CA HIS A 106 15.14 -8.50 -2.68
C HIS A 106 16.65 -8.31 -2.70
N SER A 107 17.40 -9.23 -3.31
CA SER A 107 18.85 -9.11 -3.44
C SER A 107 19.28 -7.87 -4.22
N ILE A 108 18.60 -7.58 -5.34
CA ILE A 108 18.86 -6.37 -6.14
C ILE A 108 18.58 -5.11 -5.31
N ALA A 109 17.42 -5.05 -4.65
CA ALA A 109 17.05 -3.89 -3.83
C ALA A 109 18.02 -3.68 -2.65
N ALA A 110 18.41 -4.75 -1.97
CA ALA A 110 19.39 -4.70 -0.89
C ALA A 110 20.77 -4.21 -1.38
N TRP A 111 21.22 -4.68 -2.55
CA TRP A 111 22.51 -4.28 -3.13
C TRP A 111 22.60 -2.76 -3.38
N PHE A 112 21.52 -2.14 -3.84
CA PHE A 112 21.45 -0.69 -4.05
C PHE A 112 21.29 0.08 -2.75
N ARG A 113 20.43 -0.39 -1.82
CA ARG A 113 20.31 0.17 -0.47
C ARG A 113 21.67 0.26 0.21
N ASP A 114 22.44 -0.83 0.19
CA ASP A 114 23.73 -0.90 0.89
C ASP A 114 24.81 -0.02 0.22
N ARG A 115 24.55 0.52 -0.97
CA ARG A 115 25.36 1.55 -1.65
C ARG A 115 24.86 2.97 -1.44
N GLY A 116 23.90 3.17 -0.55
CA GLY A 116 23.41 4.50 -0.20
C GLY A 116 22.18 4.96 -0.98
N HIS A 117 21.61 4.12 -1.86
CA HIS A 117 20.43 4.49 -2.63
C HIS A 117 19.13 4.29 -1.85
N HIS A 118 18.14 5.12 -2.15
CA HIS A 118 16.76 4.96 -1.71
C HIS A 118 15.98 4.13 -2.74
N VAL A 119 15.66 2.91 -2.36
CA VAL A 119 15.02 1.91 -3.22
C VAL A 119 13.56 1.71 -2.81
N LEU A 120 12.67 1.71 -3.80
CA LEU A 120 11.32 1.17 -3.68
C LEU A 120 11.28 -0.24 -4.27
N LEU A 121 10.99 -1.25 -3.45
CA LEU A 121 10.71 -2.61 -3.88
C LEU A 121 9.20 -2.82 -4.01
N LEU A 122 8.72 -3.24 -5.17
CA LEU A 122 7.35 -3.66 -5.42
C LEU A 122 7.34 -5.16 -5.73
N VAL A 123 6.60 -5.94 -4.96
CA VAL A 123 6.44 -7.39 -5.21
C VAL A 123 4.98 -7.69 -5.46
N ASP A 124 4.67 -8.13 -6.67
CA ASP A 124 3.34 -8.55 -7.10
C ASP A 124 3.38 -10.03 -7.50
N SER A 125 3.08 -10.99 -6.63
CA SER A 125 2.51 -10.82 -5.28
C SER A 125 3.10 -11.76 -4.22
N LEU A 126 2.93 -11.39 -2.96
CA LEU A 126 3.24 -12.24 -1.81
C LEU A 126 2.38 -13.52 -1.80
N THR A 127 1.13 -13.41 -2.27
CA THR A 127 0.24 -14.57 -2.45
C THR A 127 0.83 -15.55 -3.45
N ARG A 128 1.31 -15.09 -4.60
CA ARG A 128 1.94 -15.96 -5.62
C ARG A 128 3.26 -16.57 -5.14
N TYR A 129 4.02 -15.85 -4.31
CA TYR A 129 5.21 -16.39 -3.64
C TYR A 129 4.84 -17.54 -2.68
N ALA A 130 3.83 -17.36 -1.83
CA ALA A 130 3.35 -18.41 -0.92
C ALA A 130 2.74 -19.62 -1.67
N MET A 131 2.01 -19.37 -2.75
CA MET A 131 1.45 -20.42 -3.60
C MET A 131 2.55 -21.26 -4.25
N ALA A 132 3.62 -20.62 -4.75
CA ALA A 132 4.76 -21.34 -5.33
C ALA A 132 5.42 -22.26 -4.30
N GLN A 133 5.61 -21.81 -3.06
CA GLN A 133 6.11 -22.69 -1.99
C GLN A 133 5.14 -23.81 -1.66
N ARG A 134 3.84 -23.52 -1.61
CA ARG A 134 2.82 -24.56 -1.40
C ARG A 134 2.93 -25.67 -2.45
N GLU A 135 3.07 -25.31 -3.73
CA GLU A 135 3.23 -26.29 -4.82
C GLU A 135 4.46 -27.18 -4.60
N ILE A 136 5.61 -26.59 -4.24
CA ILE A 136 6.85 -27.33 -3.96
C ILE A 136 6.68 -28.24 -2.73
N ALA A 137 6.21 -27.68 -1.62
CA ALA A 137 6.03 -28.39 -0.37
C ALA A 137 5.10 -29.60 -0.49
N LEU A 138 3.98 -29.45 -1.19
CA LEU A 138 3.06 -30.55 -1.46
C LEU A 138 3.71 -31.64 -2.33
N SER A 139 4.52 -31.26 -3.33
CA SER A 139 5.27 -32.23 -4.15
C SER A 139 6.31 -33.02 -3.36
N LEU A 140 6.81 -32.45 -2.26
CA LEU A 140 7.74 -33.07 -1.32
C LEU A 140 7.03 -33.83 -0.18
N GLY A 141 5.70 -33.87 -0.19
CA GLY A 141 4.90 -34.62 0.79
C GLY A 141 4.62 -33.88 2.11
N GLU A 142 4.86 -32.56 2.19
CA GLU A 142 4.47 -31.78 3.36
C GLU A 142 2.93 -31.65 3.42
N PRO A 143 2.26 -32.06 4.52
CA PRO A 143 0.82 -32.03 4.60
C PRO A 143 0.27 -30.58 4.66
N PRO A 144 -0.85 -30.28 4.00
CA PRO A 144 -1.52 -28.99 4.16
C PRO A 144 -2.13 -28.87 5.56
N ALA A 145 -1.85 -27.77 6.26
CA ALA A 145 -2.39 -27.52 7.60
C ALA A 145 -3.51 -26.47 7.55
N THR A 146 -3.17 -25.21 7.30
CA THR A 146 -4.12 -24.09 7.41
C THR A 146 -4.70 -23.74 6.05
N LYS A 147 -5.99 -24.02 5.83
CA LYS A 147 -6.73 -23.74 4.58
C LYS A 147 -5.97 -24.19 3.31
N GLY A 148 -5.36 -25.38 3.35
CA GLY A 148 -4.64 -25.94 2.20
C GLY A 148 -3.19 -25.49 2.05
N TYR A 149 -2.67 -24.60 2.92
CA TYR A 149 -1.26 -24.22 2.92
C TYR A 149 -0.45 -25.06 3.92
N PRO A 150 0.73 -25.56 3.51
CA PRO A 150 1.68 -26.21 4.40
C PRO A 150 2.38 -25.19 5.32
N PRO A 151 2.83 -25.59 6.52
CA PRO A 151 3.57 -24.72 7.43
C PRO A 151 4.75 -23.96 6.80
N SER A 152 5.49 -24.58 5.88
CA SER A 152 6.63 -23.95 5.20
C SER A 152 6.25 -22.72 4.37
N ALA A 153 5.05 -22.70 3.77
CA ALA A 153 4.55 -21.56 3.00
C ALA A 153 4.29 -20.32 3.88
N PHE A 154 3.92 -20.51 5.15
CA PHE A 154 3.79 -19.42 6.11
C PHE A 154 5.15 -19.01 6.67
N GLY A 155 6.02 -19.97 6.98
CA GLY A 155 7.33 -19.72 7.59
C GLY A 155 8.30 -18.92 6.73
N MET A 156 8.09 -18.89 5.41
CA MET A 156 8.93 -18.12 4.49
C MET A 156 8.55 -16.64 4.39
N ILE A 157 7.28 -16.28 4.59
CA ILE A 157 6.79 -14.90 4.43
C ILE A 157 7.51 -13.95 5.40
N PRO A 158 7.55 -14.23 6.72
CA PRO A 158 8.31 -13.40 7.65
C PRO A 158 9.78 -13.29 7.25
N LYS A 159 10.42 -14.41 6.85
CA LYS A 159 11.84 -14.41 6.47
C LYS A 159 12.12 -13.50 5.27
N LEU A 160 11.27 -13.58 4.24
CA LEU A 160 11.38 -12.72 3.06
C LEU A 160 11.17 -11.26 3.45
N VAL A 161 10.05 -10.94 4.10
CA VAL A 161 9.67 -9.55 4.45
C VAL A 161 10.68 -8.92 5.42
N GLU A 162 11.23 -9.68 6.37
CA GLU A 162 12.26 -9.21 7.30
C GLU A 162 13.60 -8.88 6.61
N SER A 163 13.86 -9.38 5.41
CA SER A 163 15.06 -9.00 4.65
C SER A 163 14.97 -7.59 4.03
N ALA A 164 13.75 -7.04 3.92
CA ALA A 164 13.51 -5.66 3.53
C ALA A 164 13.71 -4.68 4.70
N GLY A 165 13.71 -3.38 4.38
CA GLY A 165 13.90 -2.29 5.32
C GLY A 165 15.31 -1.70 5.33
N ASN A 166 15.50 -0.72 6.20
CA ASN A 166 16.76 0.00 6.34
C ASN A 166 17.89 -0.91 6.85
N SER A 167 19.13 -0.58 6.49
CA SER A 167 20.34 -1.18 7.03
C SER A 167 21.16 -0.12 7.78
N GLU A 168 22.42 -0.42 8.06
CA GLU A 168 23.40 0.54 8.59
C GLU A 168 23.85 1.57 7.54
N SER A 169 23.62 1.28 6.25
CA SER A 169 23.98 2.21 5.15
C SER A 169 23.09 3.44 5.17
N SER A 170 23.50 4.51 4.46
CA SER A 170 22.70 5.72 4.25
C SER A 170 21.49 5.53 3.33
N GLY A 171 21.39 4.40 2.63
CA GLY A 171 20.28 4.06 1.74
C GLY A 171 19.08 3.46 2.48
N SER A 172 17.95 3.36 1.79
CA SER A 172 16.72 2.78 2.35
C SER A 172 16.10 1.77 1.38
N MET A 173 15.38 0.79 1.91
CA MET A 173 14.61 -0.16 1.11
C MET A 173 13.17 -0.19 1.63
N THR A 174 12.31 0.62 1.04
CA THR A 174 10.86 0.57 1.30
C THR A 174 10.25 -0.49 0.41
N ALA A 175 9.38 -1.34 0.95
CA ALA A 175 8.79 -2.44 0.20
C ALA A 175 7.26 -2.40 0.24
N ILE A 176 6.62 -2.61 -0.91
CA ILE A 176 5.18 -2.81 -1.04
C ILE A 176 4.93 -4.20 -1.61
N TYR A 177 4.22 -5.02 -0.85
CA TYR A 177 3.86 -6.39 -1.21
C TYR A 177 2.38 -6.45 -1.53
N THR A 178 2.02 -6.79 -2.76
CA THR A 178 0.61 -7.04 -3.04
C THR A 178 0.20 -8.39 -2.42
N VAL A 179 -1.04 -8.43 -1.92
CA VAL A 179 -1.66 -9.64 -1.41
C VAL A 179 -3.03 -9.73 -2.05
N LEU A 180 -3.24 -10.81 -2.80
CA LEU A 180 -4.49 -11.06 -3.50
C LEU A 180 -5.51 -11.55 -2.46
N ALA A 181 -6.56 -10.76 -2.23
CA ALA A 181 -7.70 -11.17 -1.41
C ALA A 181 -8.82 -11.64 -2.35
N GLU A 182 -9.06 -12.94 -2.43
CA GLU A 182 -10.16 -13.47 -3.23
C GLU A 182 -11.50 -13.00 -2.65
N GLY A 183 -12.32 -12.31 -3.46
CA GLY A 183 -13.70 -11.97 -3.08
C GLY A 183 -13.87 -11.02 -1.88
N ASP A 184 -12.87 -10.19 -1.56
CA ASP A 184 -12.82 -9.39 -0.32
C ASP A 184 -12.83 -10.26 0.96
N ASP A 185 -12.50 -11.56 0.87
CA ASP A 185 -12.41 -12.45 2.02
C ASP A 185 -11.23 -12.06 2.92
N GLN A 186 -11.56 -11.44 4.05
CA GLN A 186 -10.56 -11.06 5.05
C GLN A 186 -10.00 -12.26 5.81
N GLN A 187 -10.53 -13.47 5.60
CA GLN A 187 -10.09 -14.70 6.25
C GLN A 187 -9.03 -15.48 5.44
N ASP A 188 -8.48 -14.90 4.37
CA ASP A 188 -7.35 -15.51 3.65
C ASP A 188 -6.12 -15.57 4.59
N PRO A 189 -5.53 -16.77 4.81
CA PRO A 189 -4.46 -16.93 5.78
C PRO A 189 -3.16 -16.23 5.37
N ILE A 190 -2.94 -15.97 4.08
CA ILE A 190 -1.82 -15.18 3.57
C ILE A 190 -2.06 -13.69 3.87
N VAL A 191 -3.30 -13.21 3.75
CA VAL A 191 -3.66 -11.84 4.15
C VAL A 191 -3.42 -11.64 5.65
N ASP A 192 -3.85 -12.58 6.49
CA ASP A 192 -3.63 -12.52 7.94
C ASP A 192 -2.14 -12.58 8.31
N CYS A 193 -1.39 -13.50 7.69
CA CYS A 193 0.06 -13.59 7.87
C CYS A 193 0.75 -12.27 7.47
N ALA A 194 0.39 -11.69 6.33
CA ALA A 194 0.93 -10.43 5.86
C ALA A 194 0.62 -9.27 6.82
N ARG A 195 -0.62 -9.16 7.31
CA ARG A 195 -1.01 -8.14 8.31
C ARG A 195 -0.23 -8.26 9.63
N ALA A 196 0.11 -9.49 10.01
CA ALA A 196 0.88 -9.74 11.23
C ALA A 196 2.33 -9.27 11.11
N VAL A 197 2.97 -9.51 9.96
CA VAL A 197 4.43 -9.24 9.78
C VAL A 197 4.77 -7.88 9.17
N LEU A 198 3.83 -7.23 8.47
CA LEU A 198 4.06 -5.95 7.81
C LEU A 198 3.81 -4.75 8.75
N ASP A 199 4.43 -3.61 8.42
CA ASP A 199 4.37 -2.37 9.19
C ASP A 199 3.12 -1.52 8.84
N GLY A 200 2.16 -2.11 8.14
CA GLY A 200 0.97 -1.43 7.64
C GLY A 200 0.40 -2.12 6.41
N HIS A 201 -0.77 -1.66 5.99
CA HIS A 201 -1.42 -2.12 4.78
C HIS A 201 -2.36 -1.07 4.18
N ILE A 202 -2.52 -1.17 2.87
CA ILE A 202 -3.45 -0.41 2.05
C ILE A 202 -4.47 -1.40 1.49
N VAL A 203 -5.76 -1.13 1.68
CA VAL A 203 -6.85 -1.98 1.20
C VAL A 203 -7.52 -1.32 0.02
N LEU A 204 -7.59 -2.04 -1.10
CA LEU A 204 -8.41 -1.68 -2.25
C LEU A 204 -9.73 -2.43 -2.19
N THR A 205 -10.85 -1.73 -2.28
CA THR A 205 -12.18 -2.35 -2.17
C THR A 205 -12.92 -2.32 -3.49
N ARG A 206 -13.68 -3.39 -3.78
CA ARG A 206 -14.55 -3.46 -4.95
C ARG A 206 -15.64 -2.38 -4.92
N LYS A 207 -16.20 -2.10 -3.75
CA LYS A 207 -17.22 -1.06 -3.53
C LYS A 207 -16.78 0.32 -4.04
N LEU A 208 -15.53 0.72 -3.80
CA LEU A 208 -15.01 2.00 -4.29
C LEU A 208 -14.75 1.96 -5.80
N ALA A 209 -14.19 0.86 -6.31
CA ALA A 209 -13.95 0.68 -7.75
C ALA A 209 -15.25 0.74 -8.58
N GLU A 210 -16.30 0.03 -8.16
CA GLU A 210 -17.62 0.02 -8.82
C GLU A 210 -18.30 1.39 -8.78
N ALA A 211 -17.99 2.22 -7.77
CA ALA A 211 -18.47 3.60 -7.68
C ALA A 211 -17.65 4.60 -8.53
N GLY A 212 -16.67 4.13 -9.31
CA GLY A 212 -15.77 4.97 -10.09
C GLY A 212 -14.82 5.81 -9.22
N HIS A 213 -14.55 5.39 -7.98
CA HIS A 213 -13.63 6.06 -7.07
C HIS A 213 -12.22 5.47 -7.22
N TYR A 214 -11.31 6.20 -7.86
CA TYR A 214 -9.93 5.78 -8.05
C TYR A 214 -8.92 6.81 -7.47
N PRO A 215 -7.84 6.34 -6.81
CA PRO A 215 -7.58 4.95 -6.39
C PRO A 215 -8.65 4.42 -5.42
N ALA A 216 -8.97 3.12 -5.49
CA ALA A 216 -10.05 2.49 -4.72
C ALA A 216 -9.65 2.18 -3.26
N ILE A 217 -8.89 3.08 -2.63
CA ILE A 217 -8.31 2.91 -1.30
C ILE A 217 -9.37 3.16 -0.22
N ASP A 218 -9.64 2.16 0.60
CA ASP A 218 -10.44 2.33 1.81
C ASP A 218 -9.55 2.81 2.97
N ILE A 219 -9.65 4.10 3.29
CA ILE A 219 -8.84 4.74 4.34
C ILE A 219 -9.22 4.31 5.77
N GLY A 220 -10.40 3.71 5.96
CA GLY A 220 -10.86 3.17 7.24
C GLY A 220 -10.29 1.79 7.51
N GLN A 221 -10.13 0.98 6.46
CA GLN A 221 -9.52 -0.36 6.53
C GLN A 221 -7.99 -0.36 6.32
N SER A 222 -7.40 0.79 5.98
CA SER A 222 -5.97 0.93 5.73
C SER A 222 -5.23 1.59 6.91
N ILE A 223 -3.97 1.22 7.11
CA ILE A 223 -3.12 1.77 8.18
C ILE A 223 -1.65 1.79 7.77
N SER A 224 -0.93 2.84 8.16
CA SER A 224 0.54 2.86 8.23
C SER A 224 0.95 2.97 9.70
N ARG A 225 1.66 1.97 10.23
CA ARG A 225 2.09 1.98 11.65
C ARG A 225 3.24 2.98 11.89
N CYS A 226 3.98 3.35 10.84
CA CYS A 226 5.05 4.33 10.91
C CYS A 226 4.58 5.79 10.74
N MET A 227 3.33 6.05 10.33
CA MET A 227 2.85 7.40 9.99
C MET A 227 3.14 8.42 11.10
N ASN A 228 2.90 8.08 12.37
CA ASN A 228 3.14 9.02 13.48
C ASN A 228 4.63 9.33 13.71
N GLN A 229 5.54 8.45 13.27
CA GLN A 229 6.98 8.62 13.40
C GLN A 229 7.55 9.50 12.28
N VAL A 230 6.93 9.46 11.10
CA VAL A 230 7.43 10.12 9.88
C VAL A 230 6.67 11.39 9.48
N THR A 231 5.67 11.81 10.28
CA THR A 231 4.86 13.01 10.01
C THR A 231 4.82 13.95 11.20
N ARG A 232 4.68 15.26 10.92
CA ARG A 232 4.53 16.29 11.96
C ARG A 232 3.15 16.21 12.62
N LEU A 233 3.05 16.67 13.87
CA LEU A 233 1.80 16.68 14.64
C LEU A 233 0.64 17.34 13.89
N GLU A 234 0.91 18.42 13.15
CA GLU A 234 -0.11 19.13 12.38
C GLU A 234 -0.73 18.25 11.28
N HIS A 235 0.11 17.61 10.47
CA HIS A 235 -0.34 16.66 9.46
C HIS A 235 -1.16 15.54 10.11
N GLN A 236 -0.69 14.98 11.23
CA GLN A 236 -1.42 13.94 11.96
C GLN A 236 -2.81 14.41 12.42
N GLN A 237 -2.93 15.64 12.93
CA GLN A 237 -4.21 16.18 13.40
C GLN A 237 -5.21 16.36 12.26
N SER A 238 -4.79 16.96 11.14
CA SER A 238 -5.65 17.13 9.97
C SER A 238 -6.05 15.76 9.36
N ALA A 239 -5.13 14.79 9.33
CA ALA A 239 -5.42 13.43 8.87
C ALA A 239 -6.45 12.72 9.77
N ARG A 240 -6.32 12.83 11.10
CA ARG A 240 -7.29 12.29 12.06
C ARG A 240 -8.67 12.94 11.88
N ALA A 241 -8.73 14.26 11.74
CA ALA A 241 -9.98 14.98 11.52
C ALA A 241 -10.68 14.52 10.23
N LEU A 242 -9.94 14.34 9.14
CA LEU A 242 -10.48 13.78 7.90
C LEU A 242 -11.03 12.37 8.12
N LYS A 243 -10.26 11.46 8.74
CA LYS A 243 -10.71 10.08 9.01
C LYS A 243 -11.96 10.02 9.89
N GLN A 244 -12.06 10.88 10.90
CA GLN A 244 -13.24 10.99 11.77
C GLN A 244 -14.49 11.40 10.97
N ASN A 245 -14.38 12.44 10.13
CA ASN A 245 -15.51 12.89 9.31
C ASN A 245 -15.88 11.86 8.23
N TYR A 246 -14.89 11.18 7.66
CA TYR A 246 -15.13 10.07 6.73
C TYR A 246 -15.88 8.92 7.40
N ALA A 247 -15.46 8.49 8.59
CA ALA A 247 -16.10 7.41 9.34
C ALA A 247 -17.54 7.76 9.71
N ALA A 248 -17.77 8.93 10.31
CA ALA A 248 -19.10 9.41 10.65
C ALA A 248 -20.03 9.49 9.42
N TYR A 249 -19.51 9.93 8.27
CA TYR A 249 -20.28 9.92 7.04
C TYR A 249 -20.61 8.49 6.56
N MET A 250 -19.65 7.56 6.64
CA MET A 250 -19.87 6.17 6.22
C MET A 250 -20.92 5.45 7.07
N GLU A 251 -21.01 5.78 8.36
CA GLU A 251 -22.05 5.25 9.26
C GLU A 251 -23.45 5.76 8.90
N ILE A 252 -23.59 7.05 8.59
CA ILE A 252 -24.90 7.65 8.27
C ILE A 252 -25.33 7.44 6.81
N LYS A 253 -24.40 7.29 5.87
CA LYS A 253 -24.68 7.20 4.42
C LYS A 253 -25.80 6.21 4.06
N PRO A 254 -25.85 4.97 4.62
CA PRO A 254 -26.92 4.02 4.33
C PRO A 254 -28.29 4.46 4.86
N LEU A 255 -28.33 5.32 5.88
CA LEU A 255 -29.54 5.78 6.54
C LEU A 255 -30.15 7.03 5.88
N ILE A 256 -29.35 7.81 5.14
CA ILE A 256 -29.83 9.03 4.45
C ILE A 256 -31.04 8.75 3.55
N PRO A 257 -31.04 7.74 2.65
CA PRO A 257 -32.20 7.44 1.81
C PRO A 257 -33.45 6.99 2.58
N LEU A 258 -33.26 6.49 3.82
CA LEU A 258 -34.32 6.04 4.70
C LEU A 258 -34.87 7.16 5.61
N GLY A 259 -34.40 8.40 5.43
CA GLY A 259 -34.77 9.53 6.28
C GLY A 259 -34.07 9.56 7.64
N GLY A 260 -33.04 8.73 7.85
CA GLY A 260 -32.29 8.64 9.11
C GLY A 260 -31.30 9.79 9.36
N TYR A 261 -31.29 10.81 8.51
CA TYR A 261 -30.52 12.04 8.69
C TYR A 261 -31.44 13.25 8.66
N VAL A 262 -31.39 14.05 9.72
CA VAL A 262 -32.10 15.33 9.84
C VAL A 262 -31.08 16.39 10.20
N ALA A 263 -30.94 17.39 9.33
CA ALA A 263 -29.99 18.49 9.54
C ALA A 263 -30.28 19.21 10.87
N GLY A 264 -29.24 19.45 11.66
CA GLY A 264 -29.33 20.11 12.97
C GLY A 264 -29.55 19.17 14.16
N ALA A 265 -29.80 17.87 13.91
CA ALA A 265 -30.00 16.89 14.98
C ALA A 265 -28.68 16.50 15.68
N ASP A 266 -27.59 16.42 14.93
CA ASP A 266 -26.25 16.11 15.44
C ASP A 266 -25.19 16.91 14.67
N ALA A 267 -24.50 17.82 15.37
CA ALA A 267 -23.51 18.71 14.76
C ALA A 267 -22.30 17.96 14.16
N SER A 268 -21.96 16.77 14.68
CA SER A 268 -20.86 15.96 14.16
C SER A 268 -21.25 15.28 12.85
N VAL A 269 -22.48 14.76 12.76
CA VAL A 269 -23.04 14.16 11.55
C VAL A 269 -23.26 15.22 10.47
N ASP A 270 -23.83 16.37 10.84
CA ASP A 270 -24.02 17.50 9.93
C ASP A 270 -22.69 17.93 9.29
N LYS A 271 -21.63 18.03 10.11
CA LYS A 271 -20.29 18.35 9.64
C LYS A 271 -19.77 17.26 8.69
N ALA A 272 -19.92 15.98 9.04
CA ALA A 272 -19.48 14.87 8.19
C ALA A 272 -20.17 14.88 6.82
N VAL A 273 -21.50 15.03 6.79
CA VAL A 273 -22.31 15.12 5.56
C VAL A 273 -21.88 16.32 4.72
N LYS A 274 -21.70 17.49 5.34
CA LYS A 274 -21.25 18.72 4.66
C LYS A 274 -19.84 18.59 4.08
N MET A 275 -18.92 17.94 4.81
CA MET A 275 -17.51 17.82 4.41
C MET A 275 -17.27 16.71 3.39
N PHE A 276 -18.15 15.69 3.32
CA PHE A 276 -17.91 14.51 2.51
C PHE A 276 -17.58 14.77 1.04
N PRO A 277 -18.27 15.67 0.30
CA PRO A 277 -17.93 15.93 -1.10
C PRO A 277 -16.48 16.40 -1.31
N ALA A 278 -15.95 17.17 -0.35
CA ALA A 278 -14.57 17.64 -0.38
C ALA A 278 -13.57 16.53 0.03
N ILE A 279 -13.94 15.68 0.99
CA ILE A 279 -13.18 14.48 1.36
C ILE A 279 -13.08 13.53 0.16
N GLU A 280 -14.20 13.23 -0.51
CA GLU A 280 -14.23 12.35 -1.67
C GLU A 280 -13.33 12.88 -2.80
N ARG A 281 -13.38 14.18 -3.08
CA ARG A 281 -12.50 14.82 -4.08
C ARG A 281 -11.02 14.74 -3.69
N PHE A 282 -10.72 14.84 -2.39
CA PHE A 282 -9.35 14.69 -1.89
C PHE A 282 -8.82 13.26 -2.08
N LEU A 283 -9.67 12.25 -1.86
CA LEU A 283 -9.31 10.83 -1.96
C LEU A 283 -9.20 10.32 -3.40
N ARG A 284 -9.93 10.92 -4.34
CA ARG A 284 -9.81 10.60 -5.78
C ARG A 284 -8.59 11.27 -6.39
N GLN A 285 -7.89 10.57 -7.28
CA GLN A 285 -6.72 11.10 -7.98
C GLN A 285 -6.63 10.51 -9.39
N GLU A 286 -6.41 11.37 -10.39
CA GLU A 286 -6.15 10.93 -11.75
C GLU A 286 -4.76 10.29 -11.88
N MET A 287 -4.59 9.33 -12.80
CA MET A 287 -3.37 8.52 -12.94
C MET A 287 -2.07 9.33 -13.11
N ARG A 288 -2.18 10.55 -13.66
CA ARG A 288 -1.07 11.46 -13.92
C ARG A 288 -1.15 12.75 -13.09
N GLU A 289 -2.13 12.90 -12.20
CA GLU A 289 -2.19 14.05 -11.29
C GLU A 289 -1.00 13.95 -10.31
N PRO A 290 -0.11 14.95 -10.27
CA PRO A 290 0.98 14.97 -9.30
C PRO A 290 0.43 15.26 -7.90
N ALA A 291 0.92 14.53 -6.90
CA ALA A 291 0.53 14.75 -5.51
C ALA A 291 1.73 14.61 -4.57
N SER A 292 2.68 15.55 -4.66
CA SER A 292 3.82 15.57 -3.75
C SER A 292 3.36 15.66 -2.30
N LEU A 293 4.16 15.15 -1.38
CA LEU A 293 3.83 15.12 0.04
C LEU A 293 3.51 16.54 0.56
N GLU A 294 4.28 17.55 0.18
CA GLU A 294 4.08 18.94 0.60
C GLU A 294 2.73 19.47 0.10
N LEU A 295 2.42 19.26 -1.18
CA LEU A 295 1.14 19.70 -1.77
C LEU A 295 -0.05 19.02 -1.07
N VAL A 296 0.08 17.72 -0.78
CA VAL A 296 -0.96 16.95 -0.10
C VAL A 296 -1.16 17.44 1.33
N GLN A 297 -0.08 17.71 2.06
CA GLN A 297 -0.13 18.29 3.41
C GLN A 297 -0.84 19.64 3.41
N SER A 298 -0.48 20.55 2.50
CA SER A 298 -1.16 21.85 2.40
C SER A 298 -2.65 21.71 2.08
N ARG A 299 -3.02 20.84 1.13
CA ARG A 299 -4.43 20.58 0.78
C ARG A 299 -5.21 20.00 1.97
N LEU A 300 -4.60 19.09 2.71
CA LEU A 300 -5.20 18.46 3.89
C LEU A 300 -5.40 19.48 5.03
N GLN A 301 -4.44 20.37 5.25
CA GLN A 301 -4.53 21.46 6.23
C GLN A 301 -5.57 22.52 5.84
N ILE A 302 -5.74 22.82 4.55
CA ILE A 302 -6.81 23.72 4.08
C ILE A 302 -8.19 23.09 4.35
N LEU A 303 -8.32 21.78 4.09
CA LEU A 303 -9.58 21.06 4.28
C LEU A 303 -9.93 20.88 5.76
N PHE A 304 -8.92 20.60 6.59
CA PHE A 304 -9.04 20.43 8.05
C PHE A 304 -7.98 21.28 8.75
N PRO A 305 -8.23 22.59 8.90
CA PRO A 305 -7.30 23.48 9.56
C PRO A 305 -7.24 23.16 11.04
N ILE A 306 -6.05 23.29 11.60
CA ILE A 306 -5.83 23.15 13.04
C ILE A 306 -6.06 24.53 13.65
N ALA A 307 -6.75 24.58 14.78
CA ALA A 307 -6.76 25.79 15.58
C ALA A 307 -5.31 26.09 15.98
N LYS A 308 -4.73 27.17 15.44
CA LYS A 308 -3.45 27.68 15.93
C LYS A 308 -3.62 27.83 17.44
N LYS A 309 -2.74 27.20 18.24
CA LYS A 309 -2.61 27.59 19.64
C LYS A 309 -2.46 29.10 19.61
N ALA A 310 -3.33 29.82 20.31
CA ALA A 310 -3.05 31.20 20.64
C ALA A 310 -1.67 31.18 21.30
N GLU A 311 -0.66 31.69 20.60
CA GLU A 311 0.62 31.98 21.22
C GLU A 311 0.28 32.92 22.37
N GLY A 312 0.54 32.44 23.59
CA GLY A 312 0.16 33.13 24.80
C GLY A 312 0.73 34.54 24.83
N GLN A 313 -0.12 35.47 25.28
CA GLN A 313 0.31 36.65 26.02
C GLN A 313 1.09 36.24 27.27
#